data_AF-A0A519BMJ9-F1
#
_entry.id   AF-A0A519BMJ9-F1
#
_cell.length_a   1.000
_cell.length_b   1.000
_cell.length_c   1.000
_cell.angle_alpha   90.00
_cell.angle_beta   90.00
_cell.angle_gamma   90.00
#
_symmetry.space_group_name_H-M   'P 1'
#
loop_
_entity.id
_entity.type
_entity.pdbx_description
1 polymer ?
#
loop_
_entity_poly.entity_id
_entity_poly.type
_entity_poly.pdbx_seq_one_letter_code
_entity_poly.pdbx_strand_id
1 'polypeptide(L)'
;MKFKYDLEYILKTTKLDKNIVNELLKYFAELPLMAKLEVFSISKLIEEEDEFAFLQHYFDKQKTAEYGFSLFLLAINRLFLLENKDTENKNLSSYKLKKISMIKSLRNSENGKDF
;
A
#
# COMPACT_ATOMS: atom_id res chain seq x y z
N MET A 1 14.40 -22.67 -11.10
CA MET A 1 14.96 -21.99 -9.91
C MET A 1 13.78 -21.50 -9.08
N LYS A 2 13.51 -22.07 -7.90
CA LYS A 2 12.46 -21.54 -7.00
C LYS A 2 13.05 -20.30 -6.32
N PHE A 3 12.60 -19.11 -6.69
CA PHE A 3 12.95 -17.87 -5.98
C PHE A 3 12.53 -18.02 -4.52
N LYS A 4 13.52 -18.19 -3.63
CA LYS A 4 13.29 -18.31 -2.19
C LYS A 4 13.32 -16.90 -1.62
N TYR A 5 12.21 -16.18 -1.78
CA TYR A 5 12.06 -14.84 -1.22
C TYR A 5 12.23 -14.89 0.30
N ASP A 6 13.04 -13.97 0.84
CA ASP A 6 13.29 -13.87 2.28
C ASP A 6 12.09 -13.22 2.98
N LEU A 7 11.11 -14.06 3.35
CA LEU A 7 9.91 -13.62 4.05
C LEU A 7 10.25 -12.98 5.40
N GLU A 8 11.30 -13.41 6.09
CA GLU A 8 11.69 -12.83 7.38
C GLU A 8 12.14 -11.38 7.19
N TYR A 9 12.90 -11.10 6.15
CA TYR A 9 13.28 -9.72 5.80
C TYR A 9 12.05 -8.85 5.49
N ILE A 10 11.07 -9.38 4.75
CA ILE A 10 9.83 -8.65 4.42
C ILE A 10 9.04 -8.32 5.68
N LEU A 11 8.85 -9.30 6.57
CA LEU A 11 8.11 -9.11 7.83
C LEU A 11 8.85 -8.13 8.77
N LYS A 12 10.19 -8.20 8.82
CA LYS A 12 11.00 -7.26 9.61
C LYS A 12 10.89 -5.82 9.08
N THR A 13 10.97 -5.64 7.76
CA THR A 13 10.92 -4.32 7.12
C THR A 13 9.54 -3.69 7.28
N THR A 14 8.48 -4.47 7.03
CA THR A 14 7.10 -3.98 7.05
C THR A 14 6.50 -3.90 8.46
N LYS A 15 7.06 -4.64 9.42
CA LYS A 15 6.49 -4.88 10.77
C LYS A 15 5.08 -5.48 10.74
N LEU A 16 4.69 -6.09 9.61
CA LEU A 16 3.43 -6.81 9.48
C LEU A 16 3.64 -8.26 9.92
N ASP A 17 2.60 -8.86 10.47
CA ASP A 17 2.55 -10.30 10.69
C ASP A 17 2.12 -11.02 9.41
N LYS A 18 2.44 -12.31 9.34
CA LYS A 18 2.19 -13.13 8.15
C LYS A 18 0.71 -13.24 7.80
N ASN A 19 -0.19 -13.18 8.78
CA ASN A 19 -1.63 -13.30 8.51
C ASN A 19 -2.14 -12.03 7.82
N ILE A 20 -1.75 -10.86 8.32
CA ILE A 20 -2.06 -9.58 7.66
C ILE A 20 -1.47 -9.52 6.26
N VAL A 21 -0.24 -9.99 6.03
CA VAL A 21 0.31 -10.05 4.66
C VAL A 21 -0.58 -10.86 3.71
N ASN A 22 -1.06 -12.03 4.14
CA ASN A 22 -1.96 -12.83 3.31
C ASN A 22 -3.31 -12.14 3.07
N GLU A 23 -3.84 -11.44 4.07
CA GLU A 23 -5.08 -10.67 3.95
C GLU A 23 -4.93 -9.52 2.95
N LEU A 24 -3.84 -8.76 3.04
CA LEU A 24 -3.53 -7.68 2.11
C LEU A 24 -3.37 -8.18 0.67
N LEU A 25 -2.74 -9.33 0.46
CA LEU A 25 -2.61 -9.91 -0.88
C LEU A 25 -3.95 -10.37 -1.46
N LYS A 26 -4.85 -10.93 -0.63
CA LYS A 26 -6.22 -11.26 -1.05
C LYS A 26 -7.00 -10.01 -1.40
N TYR A 27 -6.97 -9.00 -0.53
CA TYR A 27 -7.57 -7.70 -0.78
C TYR A 27 -7.08 -7.09 -2.10
N PHE A 28 -5.76 -7.06 -2.33
CA PHE A 28 -5.18 -6.55 -3.56
C PHE A 28 -5.64 -7.33 -4.80
N ALA A 29 -5.79 -8.65 -4.71
CA ALA A 29 -6.25 -9.47 -5.84
C ALA A 29 -7.67 -9.07 -6.29
N GLU A 30 -8.53 -8.68 -5.35
CA GLU A 30 -9.93 -8.29 -5.58
C GLU A 30 -10.10 -6.83 -6.03
N LEU A 31 -9.05 -5.99 -5.93
CA LEU A 31 -9.11 -4.59 -6.35
C LEU A 31 -9.38 -4.41 -7.86
N PRO A 32 -10.14 -3.37 -8.25
CA PRO A 32 -10.24 -2.95 -9.65
C PRO A 32 -8.89 -2.47 -10.17
N LEU A 33 -8.71 -2.50 -11.50
CA LEU A 33 -7.43 -2.17 -12.14
C LEU A 33 -6.89 -0.79 -11.74
N MET A 34 -7.76 0.22 -11.66
CA MET A 34 -7.36 1.58 -11.27
C MET A 34 -6.77 1.62 -9.85
N ALA A 35 -7.42 0.96 -8.89
CA ALA A 35 -6.90 0.87 -7.52
C ALA A 35 -5.59 0.08 -7.46
N LYS A 36 -5.42 -0.97 -8.29
CA LYS A 36 -4.14 -1.69 -8.41
C LYS A 36 -3.00 -0.79 -8.92
N LEU A 37 -3.26 0.03 -9.95
CA LEU A 37 -2.29 1.00 -10.46
C LEU A 37 -1.92 2.06 -9.41
N GLU A 38 -2.90 2.47 -8.60
CA GLU A 38 -2.66 3.41 -7.51
C GLU A 38 -1.75 2.82 -6.42
N VAL A 39 -1.89 1.53 -6.08
CA VAL A 39 -0.97 0.86 -5.15
C VAL A 39 0.49 0.96 -5.63
N PHE A 40 0.75 0.78 -6.94
CA PHE A 40 2.10 0.95 -7.49
C PHE A 40 2.60 2.39 -7.36
N SER A 41 1.72 3.36 -7.57
CA SER A 41 2.04 4.79 -7.43
C SER A 41 2.34 5.16 -5.97
N ILE A 42 1.56 4.65 -5.03
CA ILE A 42 1.80 4.82 -3.58
C ILE A 42 3.11 4.15 -3.17
N SER A 43 3.43 2.98 -3.71
CA SER A 43 4.68 2.27 -3.41
C SER A 43 5.91 3.13 -3.75
N LYS A 44 5.85 3.83 -4.90
CA LYS A 44 6.89 4.77 -5.32
C LYS A 44 6.98 6.00 -4.40
N LEU A 45 5.84 6.55 -3.99
CA LEU A 45 5.82 7.67 -3.05
C LEU A 45 6.39 7.28 -1.68
N ILE A 46 6.11 6.09 -1.17
CA ILE A 46 6.68 5.60 0.10
C ILE A 46 8.22 5.51 0.01
N GLU A 47 8.76 5.18 -1.16
CA GLU A 47 10.22 5.14 -1.39
C GLU A 47 10.86 6.54 -1.26
N GLU A 48 10.12 7.59 -1.62
CA GLU A 48 10.59 8.99 -1.74
C GLU A 48 10.20 9.88 -0.55
N GLU A 49 9.22 9.49 0.27
CA GLU A 49 8.71 10.27 1.41
C GLU A 49 9.64 10.17 2.65
N ASP A 50 10.04 11.32 3.22
CA ASP A 50 10.85 11.42 4.46
C ASP A 50 10.19 10.72 5.68
N GLU A 51 8.86 10.64 5.72
CA GLU A 51 8.09 9.92 6.76
C GLU A 51 8.47 8.41 6.80
N PHE A 52 9.05 7.91 5.70
CA PHE A 52 9.52 6.54 5.52
C PHE A 52 11.04 6.41 5.39
N ALA A 53 11.81 7.45 5.74
CA ALA A 53 13.28 7.39 5.77
C ALA A 53 13.80 6.20 6.62
N PHE A 54 13.04 5.77 7.62
CA PHE A 54 13.36 4.58 8.42
C PHE A 54 13.40 3.27 7.58
N LEU A 55 12.68 3.21 6.45
CA LEU A 55 12.71 2.07 5.53
C LEU A 55 14.03 2.03 4.75
N GLN A 56 14.63 3.17 4.44
CA GLN A 56 15.93 3.21 3.75
C GLN A 56 17.04 2.53 4.56
N HIS A 57 16.95 2.50 5.90
CA HIS A 57 17.87 1.73 6.75
C HIS A 57 17.79 0.22 6.55
N TYR A 58 16.67 -0.29 6.06
CA TYR A 58 16.52 -1.70 5.73
C TYR A 58 17.06 -2.04 4.34
N PHE A 59 17.29 -1.05 3.47
CA PHE A 59 17.70 -1.29 2.09
C PHE A 59 19.02 -2.08 2.01
N ASP A 60 18.91 -3.27 1.42
CA ASP A 60 20.03 -4.14 1.11
C ASP A 60 20.05 -4.42 -0.39
N LYS A 61 21.17 -4.11 -1.05
CA LYS A 61 21.36 -4.32 -2.50
C LYS A 61 21.14 -5.78 -2.90
N GLN A 62 21.46 -6.74 -2.02
CA GLN A 62 21.23 -8.17 -2.28
C GLN A 62 19.76 -8.58 -2.12
N LYS A 63 18.94 -7.74 -1.48
CA LYS A 63 17.51 -8.00 -1.19
C LYS A 63 16.60 -6.92 -1.80
N THR A 64 17.03 -6.37 -2.94
CA THR A 64 16.31 -5.27 -3.60
C THR A 64 14.88 -5.67 -3.98
N ALA A 65 14.67 -6.93 -4.38
CA ALA A 65 13.34 -7.43 -4.73
C ALA A 65 12.41 -7.52 -3.51
N GLU A 66 12.92 -8.06 -2.40
CA GLU A 66 12.21 -8.14 -1.12
C GLU A 66 11.92 -6.76 -0.54
N TYR A 67 12.85 -5.81 -0.71
CA TYR A 67 12.65 -4.41 -0.32
C TYR A 67 11.51 -3.79 -1.13
N GLY A 68 11.55 -3.91 -2.46
CA GLY A 68 10.47 -3.42 -3.33
C GLY A 68 9.12 -4.06 -3.01
N PHE A 69 9.09 -5.36 -2.73
CA PHE A 69 7.88 -6.05 -2.30
C PHE A 69 7.38 -5.58 -0.92
N SER A 70 8.29 -5.21 -0.01
CA SER A 70 7.94 -4.62 1.29
C SER A 70 7.26 -3.26 1.11
N LEU A 71 7.78 -2.40 0.23
CA LEU A 71 7.14 -1.12 -0.12
C LEU A 71 5.76 -1.33 -0.72
N PHE A 72 5.63 -2.33 -1.60
CA PHE A 72 4.35 -2.70 -2.21
C PHE A 72 3.32 -3.16 -1.17
N LEU A 73 3.71 -4.03 -0.23
CA LEU A 73 2.82 -4.45 0.87
C LEU A 73 2.38 -3.27 1.75
N LEU A 74 3.28 -2.34 2.03
CA LEU A 74 2.95 -1.13 2.79
C LEU A 74 1.98 -0.22 2.04
N ALA A 75 2.10 -0.12 0.72
CA ALA A 75 1.16 0.61 -0.12
C ALA A 75 -0.24 -0.03 -0.10
N ILE A 76 -0.33 -1.36 -0.22
CA ILE A 76 -1.60 -2.09 -0.10
C ILE A 76 -2.20 -1.85 1.29
N ASN A 77 -1.39 -1.97 2.35
CA ASN A 77 -1.83 -1.74 3.72
C ASN A 77 -2.39 -0.32 3.92
N ARG A 78 -1.74 0.68 3.32
CA ARG A 78 -2.21 2.07 3.37
C ARG A 78 -3.58 2.21 2.73
N LEU A 79 -3.81 1.62 1.55
CA LEU A 79 -5.12 1.64 0.90
C LEU A 79 -6.17 0.87 1.71
N PHE A 80 -5.82 -0.34 2.17
CA PHE A 80 -6.69 -1.18 3.00
C PHE A 80 -7.15 -0.46 4.27
N LEU A 81 -6.25 0.22 4.97
CA LEU A 81 -6.57 1.00 6.17
C LEU A 81 -7.39 2.24 5.87
N LEU A 82 -7.22 2.86 4.69
CA LEU A 82 -8.02 4.02 4.27
C LEU A 82 -9.46 3.64 3.95
N GLU A 83 -9.67 2.45 3.39
CA GLU A 83 -11.00 1.97 3.01
C GLU A 83 -11.76 1.35 4.19
N ASN A 84 -11.06 0.68 5.11
CA ASN A 84 -11.69 -0.06 6.21
C ASN A 84 -11.69 0.67 7.57
N LYS A 85 -11.03 1.83 7.70
CA LYS A 85 -11.21 2.68 8.89
C LYS A 85 -12.21 3.77 8.60
N ASP A 86 -13.28 3.82 9.39
CA ASP A 86 -14.08 5.02 9.56
C ASP A 86 -13.16 6.20 9.85
N THR A 87 -13.07 7.12 8.90
CA THR A 87 -12.23 8.31 8.92
C THR A 87 -12.75 9.36 9.91
N GLU A 88 -13.32 8.96 11.05
CA GLU A 88 -13.96 9.89 11.99
C GLU A 88 -13.00 10.50 13.01
N ASN A 89 -11.82 9.90 13.28
CA ASN A 89 -11.07 10.33 14.48
C ASN A 89 -9.54 10.36 14.38
N LYS A 90 -8.96 10.64 13.21
CA LYS A 90 -7.53 10.97 13.15
C LYS A 90 -7.28 12.20 12.30
N ASN A 91 -6.52 13.14 12.86
CA ASN A 91 -5.90 14.29 12.18
C ASN A 91 -5.07 13.80 10.99
N LEU A 92 -5.74 13.50 9.89
CA LEU A 92 -5.14 13.19 8.62
C LEU A 92 -4.66 14.52 8.03
N SER A 93 -3.40 14.57 7.58
CA SER A 93 -2.90 15.74 6.87
C SER A 93 -3.79 16.02 5.65
N SER A 94 -3.94 17.29 5.30
CA SER A 94 -4.79 17.77 4.20
C SER A 94 -4.54 17.04 2.87
N TYR A 95 -3.31 16.56 2.64
CA TYR A 95 -2.96 15.71 1.51
C TYR A 95 -3.61 14.31 1.55
N LYS A 96 -3.61 13.66 2.72
CA LYS A 96 -4.25 12.34 2.92
C LYS A 96 -5.77 12.47 2.73
N LEU A 97 -6.39 13.56 3.21
CA LEU A 97 -7.82 13.85 2.99
C LEU A 97 -8.17 14.10 1.51
N LYS A 98 -7.33 14.84 0.79
CA LYS A 98 -7.55 15.15 -0.64
C LYS A 98 -7.42 13.89 -1.52
N LYS A 99 -6.51 12.97 -1.19
CA LYS A 99 -6.42 11.66 -1.86
C LYS A 99 -7.63 10.78 -1.55
N ILE A 100 -8.07 10.71 -0.30
CA ILE A 100 -9.29 9.97 0.08
C ILE A 100 -10.52 10.49 -0.68
N SER A 101 -10.69 11.81 -0.79
CA SER A 101 -11.82 12.37 -1.53
C SER A 101 -11.74 12.05 -3.02
N MET A 102 -10.54 12.08 -3.61
CA MET A 102 -10.30 11.74 -5.02
C MET A 102 -10.60 10.26 -5.31
N ILE A 103 -10.14 9.35 -4.44
CA ILE A 103 -10.41 7.91 -4.53
C ILE A 103 -11.92 7.63 -4.43
N LYS A 104 -12.60 8.25 -3.45
CA LYS A 104 -14.06 8.13 -3.32
C LYS A 104 -14.79 8.69 -4.54
N SER A 105 -14.34 9.81 -5.11
CA SER A 105 -14.97 10.40 -6.29
C SER A 105 -14.81 9.55 -7.56
N LEU A 106 -13.63 8.97 -7.79
CA LEU A 106 -13.35 8.13 -8.96
C LEU A 106 -14.18 6.84 -8.93
N ARG A 107 -14.33 6.26 -7.74
CA ARG A 107 -15.14 5.07 -7.53
C ARG A 107 -16.65 5.34 -7.67
N ASN A 108 -17.12 6.52 -7.29
CA ASN A 108 -18.53 6.92 -7.49
C ASN A 108 -18.81 7.29 -8.95
N SER A 109 -17.82 7.79 -9.71
CA SER A 109 -18.00 8.06 -11.15
C SER A 109 -18.06 6.80 -12.01
N GLU A 110 -17.50 5.67 -11.57
CA GLU A 110 -17.64 4.38 -12.29
C GLU A 110 -18.98 3.67 -12.00
N ASN A 111 -19.64 4.00 -10.87
CA ASN A 111 -20.98 3.48 -10.53
C ASN A 111 -22.14 4.40 -10.98
N GLY A 112 -21.84 5.62 -11.41
CA GLY A 112 -22.79 6.55 -12.02
C GLY A 112 -22.85 6.36 -13.53
N LYS A 113 -23.48 5.26 -13.97
CA LYS A 113 -24.16 5.31 -15.28
C LYS A 113 -25.25 6.36 -15.17
N ASP A 114 -25.01 7.54 -15.73
CA ASP A 114 -26.11 8.36 -16.21
C ASP A 114 -25.95 8.55 -17.71
N PHE A 115 -27.05 8.18 -18.37
CA PHE A 115 -27.36 8.34 -19.78
C PHE A 115 -27.34 9.81 -20.21
#